data_AF-E3S0T5-F1
#
_entry.id   AF-E3S0T5-F1
#
_cell.length_a   1.000
_cell.length_b   1.000
_cell.length_c   1.000
_cell.angle_alpha   90.00
_cell.angle_beta   90.00
_cell.angle_gamma   90.00
#
_symmetry.space_group_name_H-M   'P 1'
#
loop_
_entity.id
_entity.type
_entity.pdbx_description
1 polymer ?
#
loop_
_entity_poly.entity_id
_entity_poly.type
_entity_poly.pdbx_seq_one_letter_code
_entity_poly.pdbx_strand_id
1 'polypeptide(L)'
;MLGRMTNSRDLTLEQNYFSELDTLKADTICRRCETNRDYLLQYSPIVRFLTSEVSKLGGTLNASNIHCRMCTAEQSGGFSLDHGILLCANKFRNRGHQEDTMAHEMVHAWDHLKFKVEAENLRHQACLEIRASTLSGEFAGVCAAEGNAEYDGEAGD
;
A
#
# COMPACT_ATOMS: atom_id res chain seq x y z
N MET A 1 -6.45 -31.03 -7.83
CA MET A 1 -6.50 -30.58 -6.41
C MET A 1 -5.54 -31.33 -5.47
N LEU A 2 -4.60 -32.15 -5.96
CA LEU A 2 -3.77 -33.05 -5.12
C LEU A 2 -2.32 -32.59 -4.87
N GLY A 3 -1.77 -31.66 -5.67
CA GLY A 3 -0.33 -31.33 -5.62
C GLY A 3 0.20 -30.81 -4.28
N ARG A 4 -0.61 -30.09 -3.49
CA ARG A 4 -0.21 -29.64 -2.13
C ARG A 4 -0.25 -30.75 -1.07
N MET A 5 -0.96 -31.85 -1.32
CA MET A 5 -1.05 -33.00 -0.40
C MET A 5 -0.06 -34.12 -0.74
N THR A 6 0.50 -34.13 -1.95
CA THR A 6 1.41 -35.18 -2.45
C THR A 6 2.89 -34.77 -2.47
N ASN A 7 3.24 -33.62 -1.89
CA ASN A 7 4.60 -33.05 -1.86
C ASN A 7 5.27 -32.96 -3.26
N SER A 8 4.46 -32.82 -4.31
CA SER A 8 4.88 -32.64 -5.70
C SER A 8 4.34 -31.30 -6.21
N ARG A 9 5.07 -30.22 -5.88
CA ARG A 9 4.68 -28.85 -6.23
C ARG A 9 5.15 -28.50 -7.64
N ASP A 10 4.22 -28.24 -8.53
CA ASP A 10 4.47 -27.58 -9.82
C ASP A 10 4.20 -26.08 -9.65
N LEU A 11 5.29 -25.30 -9.58
CA LEU A 11 5.23 -23.85 -9.34
C LEU A 11 4.60 -23.10 -10.52
N THR A 12 4.84 -23.53 -11.75
CA THR A 12 4.34 -22.86 -12.95
C THR A 12 2.84 -23.06 -13.08
N LEU A 13 2.36 -24.29 -12.86
CA LEU A 13 0.94 -24.58 -12.84
C LEU A 13 0.22 -23.81 -11.72
N GLU A 14 0.84 -23.73 -10.54
CA GLU A 14 0.31 -22.97 -9.40
C GLU A 14 0.18 -21.47 -9.72
N GLN A 15 1.21 -20.87 -10.30
CA GLN A 15 1.19 -19.45 -10.72
C GLN A 15 0.12 -19.17 -11.77
N ASN A 16 0.04 -20.01 -12.82
CA ASN A 16 -0.96 -19.86 -13.88
C ASN A 16 -2.39 -19.95 -13.32
N TYR A 17 -2.65 -20.91 -12.44
CA TYR A 17 -3.96 -21.06 -11.79
C TYR A 17 -4.36 -19.81 -11.01
N PHE A 18 -3.46 -19.22 -10.22
CA PHE A 18 -3.76 -18.01 -9.47
C PHE A 18 -3.94 -16.79 -10.40
N SER A 19 -3.15 -16.67 -11.46
CA SER A 19 -3.29 -15.60 -12.45
C SER A 19 -4.61 -15.65 -13.20
N GLU A 20 -5.07 -16.85 -13.58
CA GLU A 20 -6.39 -17.05 -14.19
C GLU A 20 -7.52 -16.65 -13.24
N LEU A 21 -7.43 -17.05 -11.95
CA LEU A 21 -8.40 -16.65 -10.95
C LEU A 21 -8.47 -15.14 -10.73
N ASP A 22 -7.31 -14.48 -10.69
CA ASP A 22 -7.20 -13.02 -10.61
C ASP A 22 -7.90 -12.37 -11.80
N THR A 23 -7.70 -12.89 -13.01
CA THR A 23 -8.35 -12.40 -14.23
C THR A 23 -9.87 -12.58 -14.15
N LEU A 24 -10.35 -13.75 -13.73
CA LEU A 24 -11.78 -14.05 -13.63
C LEU A 24 -12.50 -13.20 -12.56
N LYS A 25 -11.79 -12.82 -11.49
CA LYS A 25 -12.35 -12.05 -10.36
C LYS A 25 -11.99 -10.58 -10.38
N ALA A 26 -11.32 -10.09 -11.43
CA ALA A 26 -10.75 -8.76 -11.52
C ALA A 26 -11.76 -7.66 -11.14
N ASP A 27 -12.96 -7.69 -11.71
CA ASP A 27 -13.99 -6.68 -11.46
C ASP A 27 -14.42 -6.62 -9.99
N THR A 28 -14.57 -7.78 -9.35
CA THR A 28 -15.00 -7.87 -7.94
C THR A 28 -13.88 -7.41 -7.01
N ILE A 29 -12.63 -7.78 -7.32
CA ILE A 29 -11.45 -7.39 -6.56
C ILE A 29 -11.24 -5.86 -6.66
N CYS A 30 -11.32 -5.30 -7.87
CA CYS A 30 -11.20 -3.86 -8.10
C CYS A 30 -12.33 -3.09 -7.42
N ARG A 31 -13.59 -3.52 -7.55
CA ARG A 31 -14.72 -2.87 -6.88
C ARG A 31 -14.58 -2.85 -5.36
N ARG A 32 -14.06 -3.93 -4.77
CA ARG A 32 -13.74 -3.98 -3.33
C ARG A 32 -12.66 -2.97 -2.96
N CYS A 33 -11.60 -2.87 -3.76
CA CYS A 33 -10.54 -1.87 -3.57
C CYS A 33 -11.10 -0.45 -3.65
N GLU A 34 -11.95 -0.14 -4.63
CA GLU A 34 -12.56 1.19 -4.80
C GLU A 34 -13.48 1.54 -3.62
N THR A 35 -14.31 0.59 -3.18
CA THR A 35 -15.18 0.75 -2.01
C THR A 35 -14.37 1.07 -0.76
N ASN A 36 -13.25 0.36 -0.55
CA ASN A 36 -12.35 0.62 0.57
C ASN A 36 -11.64 1.98 0.44
N ARG A 37 -11.15 2.33 -0.76
CA ARG A 37 -10.53 3.63 -1.03
C ARG A 37 -11.49 4.77 -0.67
N ASP A 38 -12.74 4.68 -1.11
CA ASP A 38 -13.75 5.71 -0.87
C ASP A 38 -14.11 5.82 0.61
N TYR A 39 -14.14 4.68 1.32
CA TYR A 39 -14.27 4.64 2.77
C TYR A 39 -13.09 5.33 3.46
N LEU A 40 -11.86 5.01 3.06
CA LEU A 40 -10.65 5.57 3.66
C LEU A 40 -10.53 7.08 3.44
N LEU A 41 -10.83 7.56 2.23
CA LEU A 41 -10.90 9.00 1.94
C LEU A 41 -11.87 9.75 2.85
N GLN A 42 -12.96 9.10 3.28
CA GLN A 42 -13.98 9.71 4.14
C GLN A 42 -13.70 9.58 5.63
N TYR A 43 -13.12 8.48 6.07
CA TYR A 43 -13.11 8.10 7.49
C TYR A 43 -11.72 7.88 8.08
N SER A 44 -10.70 7.58 7.29
CA SER A 44 -9.34 7.37 7.81
C SER A 44 -8.71 8.70 8.25
N PRO A 45 -8.28 8.84 9.51
CA PRO A 45 -7.65 10.07 9.98
C PRO A 45 -6.37 10.41 9.22
N ILE A 46 -5.51 9.43 8.96
CA ILE A 46 -4.23 9.62 8.27
C ILE A 46 -4.44 10.00 6.80
N VAL A 47 -5.33 9.32 6.10
CA VAL A 47 -5.65 9.62 4.70
C VAL A 47 -6.24 11.02 4.57
N ARG A 48 -7.17 11.40 5.45
CA ARG A 48 -7.77 12.73 5.43
C ARG A 48 -6.75 13.82 5.74
N PHE A 49 -5.88 13.56 6.70
CA PHE A 49 -4.78 14.46 7.03
C PHE A 49 -3.88 14.68 5.80
N LEU A 50 -3.39 13.61 5.17
CA LEU A 50 -2.53 13.70 3.98
C LEU A 50 -3.25 14.38 2.80
N THR A 51 -4.53 14.08 2.58
CA THR A 51 -5.35 14.78 1.56
C THR A 51 -5.35 16.28 1.81
N SER A 52 -5.50 16.70 3.07
CA SER A 52 -5.50 18.11 3.44
C SER A 52 -4.13 18.77 3.29
N GLU A 53 -3.04 18.08 3.63
CA GLU A 53 -1.67 18.60 3.48
C GLU A 53 -1.28 18.77 2.01
N VAL A 54 -1.64 17.80 1.16
CA VAL A 54 -1.44 17.91 -0.29
C VAL A 54 -2.26 19.06 -0.87
N SER A 55 -3.49 19.26 -0.38
CA SER A 55 -4.33 20.39 -0.79
C SER A 55 -3.72 21.75 -0.45
N LYS A 56 -3.03 21.88 0.69
CA LYS A 56 -2.32 23.12 1.07
C LYS A 56 -1.17 23.46 0.14
N LEU A 57 -0.59 22.47 -0.54
CA LEU A 57 0.47 22.66 -1.54
C LEU A 57 -0.07 22.83 -2.97
N GLY A 58 -1.40 22.87 -3.15
CA GLY A 58 -2.05 23.03 -4.45
C GLY A 58 -2.26 21.73 -5.22
N GLY A 59 -1.95 20.57 -4.63
CA GLY A 59 -2.30 19.27 -5.18
C GLY A 59 -3.73 18.86 -4.82
N THR A 60 -4.26 17.86 -5.50
CA THR A 60 -5.56 17.27 -5.15
C THR A 60 -5.45 15.76 -5.15
N LEU A 61 -6.02 15.09 -4.15
CA LEU A 61 -6.10 13.63 -4.07
C LEU A 61 -7.54 13.22 -3.84
N ASN A 62 -8.10 12.42 -4.74
CA ASN A 62 -9.48 11.95 -4.68
C ASN A 62 -9.67 10.70 -5.56
N ALA A 63 -10.90 10.19 -5.65
CA ALA A 63 -11.23 8.99 -6.40
C ALA A 63 -10.85 9.05 -7.90
N SER A 64 -10.69 10.24 -8.49
CA SER A 64 -10.31 10.41 -9.90
C SER A 64 -8.83 10.22 -10.19
N ASN A 65 -7.96 10.26 -9.17
CA ASN A 65 -6.51 10.11 -9.31
C ASN A 65 -5.91 9.05 -8.39
N ILE A 66 -6.75 8.29 -7.69
CA ILE A 66 -6.37 7.10 -6.94
C ILE A 66 -7.08 5.90 -7.58
N HIS A 67 -6.32 5.08 -8.30
CA HIS A 67 -6.82 4.04 -9.18
C HIS A 67 -6.56 2.65 -8.63
N CYS A 68 -7.63 1.87 -8.46
CA CYS A 68 -7.53 0.44 -8.18
C CYS A 68 -7.41 -0.35 -9.49
N ARG A 69 -6.35 -1.15 -9.64
CA ARG A 69 -6.15 -2.03 -10.81
C ARG A 69 -5.62 -3.38 -10.38
N MET A 70 -5.75 -4.36 -11.27
CA MET A 70 -5.04 -5.64 -11.13
C MET A 70 -3.58 -5.43 -11.55
N CYS A 71 -2.64 -5.91 -10.74
CA CYS A 71 -1.22 -5.80 -11.02
C CYS A 71 -0.59 -7.19 -11.18
N THR A 72 0.36 -7.31 -12.10
CA THR A 72 1.20 -8.49 -12.27
C THR A 72 2.51 -8.41 -11.48
N ALA A 73 2.98 -7.19 -11.21
CA ALA A 73 4.17 -6.95 -10.40
C ALA A 73 3.91 -7.25 -8.91
N GLU A 74 4.97 -7.62 -8.20
CA GLU A 74 4.95 -7.83 -6.74
C GLU A 74 5.09 -6.49 -5.98
N GLN A 75 4.06 -5.65 -6.10
CA GLN A 75 3.94 -4.38 -5.38
C GLN A 75 2.47 -4.10 -5.01
N SER A 76 2.23 -3.43 -3.87
CA SER A 76 0.87 -3.10 -3.42
C SER A 76 0.33 -1.79 -4.00
N GLY A 77 1.21 -0.89 -4.44
CA GLY A 77 0.84 0.41 -4.99
C GLY A 77 1.99 1.07 -5.76
N GLY A 78 1.78 2.33 -6.11
CA GLY A 78 2.81 3.22 -6.65
C GLY A 78 2.29 4.62 -6.91
N PHE A 79 3.19 5.59 -7.00
CA PHE A 79 2.89 6.99 -7.29
C PHE A 79 3.51 7.45 -8.62
N SER A 80 2.75 8.22 -9.39
CA SER A 80 3.20 8.90 -10.60
C SER A 80 2.64 10.32 -10.64
N LEU A 81 3.48 11.28 -11.04
CA LEU A 81 3.05 12.68 -11.23
C LEU A 81 1.96 12.81 -12.30
N ASP A 82 2.05 12.03 -13.37
CA ASP A 82 1.14 12.12 -14.51
C ASP A 82 -0.15 11.30 -14.33
N HIS A 83 -0.07 10.20 -13.58
CA HIS A 83 -1.15 9.21 -13.47
C HIS A 83 -1.77 9.11 -12.07
N GLY A 84 -1.20 9.79 -11.07
CA GLY A 84 -1.64 9.72 -9.68
C GLY A 84 -1.20 8.44 -8.99
N ILE A 85 -2.04 7.95 -8.08
CA ILE A 85 -1.75 6.79 -7.22
C ILE A 85 -2.37 5.54 -7.84
N LEU A 86 -1.54 4.50 -7.99
CA LEU A 86 -1.95 3.15 -8.32
C LEU A 86 -2.09 2.32 -7.05
N LEU A 87 -3.20 1.61 -6.92
CA LEU A 87 -3.43 0.61 -5.86
C LEU A 87 -3.64 -0.77 -6.52
N CYS A 88 -2.77 -1.71 -6.21
CA CYS A 88 -2.82 -3.08 -6.75
C CYS A 88 -3.84 -3.91 -5.98
N ALA A 89 -5.08 -3.94 -6.49
CA ALA A 89 -6.25 -4.46 -5.81
C ALA A 89 -6.12 -5.94 -5.38
N ASN A 90 -5.36 -6.73 -6.13
CA ASN A 90 -5.07 -8.15 -5.86
C ASN A 90 -3.99 -8.38 -4.81
N LYS A 91 -3.30 -7.34 -4.34
CA LYS A 91 -2.20 -7.45 -3.37
C LYS A 91 -2.62 -7.06 -1.94
N PHE A 92 -3.84 -6.55 -1.74
CA PHE A 92 -4.35 -6.21 -0.42
C PHE A 92 -4.87 -7.41 0.36
N ARG A 93 -4.39 -7.56 1.59
CA ARG A 93 -4.78 -8.61 2.55
C ARG A 93 -6.07 -8.21 3.28
N ASN A 94 -6.17 -6.95 3.65
CA ASN A 94 -7.30 -6.34 4.35
C ASN A 94 -7.31 -4.82 4.09
N ARG A 95 -8.30 -4.11 4.65
CA ARG A 95 -8.43 -2.65 4.50
C ARG A 95 -7.30 -1.87 5.18
N GLY A 96 -6.72 -2.39 6.26
CA GLY A 96 -5.57 -1.77 6.93
C GLY A 96 -4.33 -1.75 6.03
N HIS A 97 -3.99 -2.87 5.39
CA HIS A 97 -2.91 -2.90 4.40
C HIS A 97 -3.16 -1.90 3.26
N GLN A 98 -4.42 -1.75 2.83
CA GLN A 98 -4.77 -0.75 1.82
C GLN A 98 -4.66 0.69 2.33
N GLU A 99 -4.97 0.94 3.60
CA GLU A 99 -4.79 2.25 4.26
C GLU A 99 -3.32 2.62 4.32
N ASP A 100 -2.47 1.71 4.79
CA ASP A 100 -1.02 1.91 4.89
C ASP A 100 -0.41 2.18 3.51
N THR A 101 -0.72 1.34 2.51
CA THR A 101 -0.24 1.56 1.14
C THR A 101 -0.75 2.88 0.57
N MET A 102 -2.03 3.22 0.76
CA MET A 102 -2.54 4.48 0.24
C MET A 102 -1.86 5.67 0.93
N ALA A 103 -1.66 5.63 2.24
CA ALA A 103 -0.94 6.67 2.97
C ALA A 103 0.51 6.79 2.50
N HIS A 104 1.20 5.67 2.25
CA HIS A 104 2.55 5.63 1.69
C HIS A 104 2.63 6.41 0.37
N GLU A 105 1.78 6.06 -0.60
CA GLU A 105 1.78 6.74 -1.90
C GLU A 105 1.34 8.21 -1.81
N MET A 106 0.50 8.56 -0.83
CA MET A 106 0.11 9.95 -0.59
C MET A 106 1.26 10.79 0.01
N VAL A 107 2.16 10.19 0.79
CA VAL A 107 3.38 10.86 1.25
C VAL A 107 4.31 11.14 0.07
N HIS A 108 4.46 10.21 -0.86
CA HIS A 108 5.18 10.45 -2.12
C HIS A 108 4.59 11.63 -2.88
N ALA A 109 3.26 11.68 -3.02
CA ALA A 109 2.58 12.81 -3.65
C ALA A 109 2.86 14.14 -2.94
N TRP A 110 2.85 14.15 -1.60
CA TRP A 110 3.16 15.34 -0.81
C TRP A 110 4.63 15.78 -0.96
N ASP A 111 5.57 14.84 -0.89
CA ASP A 111 7.00 15.14 -1.00
C ASP A 111 7.35 15.75 -2.36
N HIS A 112 6.74 15.23 -3.44
CA HIS A 112 6.94 15.76 -4.79
C HIS A 112 6.41 17.20 -4.97
N LEU A 113 5.41 17.61 -4.19
CA LEU A 113 4.92 19.00 -4.18
C LEU A 113 5.74 19.90 -3.27
N LYS A 114 6.29 19.34 -2.18
CA LYS A 114 6.99 20.09 -1.14
C LYS A 114 8.47 20.31 -1.46
N PHE A 115 9.13 19.34 -2.07
CA PHE A 115 10.57 19.31 -2.28
C PHE A 115 10.93 19.21 -3.76
N LYS A 116 12.13 19.69 -4.11
CA LYS A 116 12.73 19.42 -5.42
C LYS A 116 13.38 18.05 -5.39
N VAL A 117 12.65 17.05 -5.85
CA VAL A 117 13.13 15.67 -5.98
C VAL A 117 13.77 15.49 -7.35
N GLU A 118 14.96 14.90 -7.37
CA GLU A 118 15.62 14.47 -8.61
C GLU A 118 15.40 12.96 -8.76
N ALA A 119 14.81 12.55 -9.88
CA ALA A 119 14.43 11.14 -10.10
C ALA A 119 15.65 10.22 -10.16
N GLU A 120 16.74 10.70 -10.76
CA GLU A 120 17.99 9.95 -10.98
C GLU A 120 18.90 9.93 -9.75
N ASN A 121 18.56 10.70 -8.71
CA ASN A 121 19.34 10.77 -7.49
C ASN A 121 18.87 9.72 -6.48
N LEU A 122 19.60 8.61 -6.42
CA LEU A 122 19.30 7.48 -5.54
C LEU A 122 19.18 7.86 -4.05
N ARG A 123 19.89 8.91 -3.60
CA ARG A 123 19.77 9.39 -2.22
C ARG A 123 18.43 10.06 -1.99
N HIS A 124 17.95 10.85 -2.94
CA HIS A 124 16.63 11.46 -2.85
C HIS A 124 15.55 10.39 -2.82
N GLN A 125 15.62 9.41 -3.73
CA GLN A 125 14.66 8.29 -3.75
C GLN A 125 14.64 7.52 -2.42
N ALA A 126 15.81 7.15 -1.89
CA ALA A 126 15.88 6.46 -0.60
C ALA A 126 15.31 7.30 0.56
N CYS A 127 15.54 8.61 0.57
CA CYS A 127 14.97 9.51 1.58
C CYS A 127 13.45 9.64 1.48
N LEU A 128 12.89 9.56 0.28
CA LEU A 128 11.43 9.55 0.07
C LEU A 128 10.83 8.27 0.64
N GLU A 129 11.37 7.11 0.28
CA GLU A 129 10.87 5.81 0.77
C GLU A 129 10.92 5.72 2.31
N ILE A 130 12.04 6.12 2.93
CA ILE A 130 12.17 6.13 4.39
C ILE A 130 11.07 6.98 5.03
N ARG A 131 10.76 8.13 4.44
CA ARG A 131 9.75 9.03 4.96
C ARG A 131 8.34 8.51 4.74
N ALA A 132 8.05 8.00 3.55
CA ALA A 132 6.79 7.38 3.21
C ALA A 132 6.47 6.27 4.21
N SER A 133 7.39 5.34 4.43
CA SER A 133 7.17 4.27 5.41
C SER A 133 7.08 4.75 6.86
N THR A 134 7.79 5.81 7.23
CA THR A 134 7.70 6.37 8.60
C THR A 134 6.36 7.06 8.85
N LEU A 135 5.82 7.77 7.86
CA LEU A 135 4.63 8.62 8.02
C LEU A 135 3.32 7.93 7.62
N SER A 136 3.38 6.81 6.90
CA SER A 136 2.20 6.08 6.39
C SER A 136 1.51 5.18 7.42
N GLY A 137 2.17 4.89 8.55
CA GLY A 137 1.68 3.90 9.50
C GLY A 137 2.09 2.46 9.20
N GLU A 138 2.84 2.21 8.11
CA GLU A 138 3.38 0.87 7.77
C GLU A 138 4.15 0.23 8.94
N PHE A 139 4.83 1.03 9.76
CA PHE A 139 5.53 0.57 10.97
C PHE A 139 4.67 0.61 12.24
N ALA A 140 3.55 1.32 12.28
CA ALA A 140 2.71 1.42 13.48
C ALA A 140 2.07 0.07 13.85
N GLY A 141 1.76 -0.77 12.86
CA GLY A 141 1.29 -2.14 13.07
C GLY A 141 2.34 -3.06 13.73
N VAL A 142 3.63 -2.77 13.55
CA VAL A 142 4.73 -3.52 14.17
C VAL A 142 4.74 -3.26 15.68
N CYS A 143 4.67 -2.00 16.11
CA CYS A 143 4.63 -1.66 17.54
C CYS A 143 3.30 -2.07 18.20
N ALA A 144 2.17 -2.05 17.48
CA ALA A 144 0.89 -2.53 18.01
C ALA A 144 0.86 -4.05 18.23
N ALA A 145 1.61 -4.82 17.42
CA ALA A 145 1.78 -6.26 17.62
C ALA A 145 2.71 -6.57 18.80
N GLU A 146 3.74 -5.75 19.02
CA GLU A 146 4.65 -5.87 20.17
C GLU A 146 4.02 -5.46 21.51
N GLY A 147 2.92 -4.71 21.50
CA GLY A 147 2.18 -4.31 22.71
C GLY A 147 1.45 -5.44 23.45
N ASN A 148 1.49 -6.68 22.96
CA ASN A 148 0.99 -7.89 23.63
C ASN A 148 2.11 -8.84 24.09
N ALA A 149 3.38 -8.46 23.97
CA ALA A 149 4.47 -9.20 24.59
C ALA A 149 4.61 -8.75 26.04
N GLU A 150 4.18 -9.63 26.94
CA GLU A 150 4.40 -9.54 28.39
C GLU A 150 5.90 -9.34 28.66
N TYR A 151 6.24 -8.25 29.35
CA TYR A 151 7.61 -7.90 29.73
C TYR A 151 8.03 -8.80 30.89
N ASP A 152 8.63 -9.96 30.60
CA ASP A 152 9.35 -10.76 31.60
C ASP A 152 10.70 -10.10 31.86
N GLY A 153 10.69 -9.14 32.78
CA GLY A 153 11.89 -8.52 33.33
C GLY A 153 12.59 -9.44 34.31
N GLU A 154 13.63 -10.15 33.87
CA GLU A 154 14.71 -10.58 34.76
C GLU A 154 15.77 -9.48 34.83
N ALA A 155 15.71 -8.69 35.91
CA ALA A 155 16.79 -7.83 36.33
C ALA A 155 17.87 -8.68 37.01
N GLY A 156 19.02 -8.85 36.35
CA GLY A 156 20.23 -9.40 36.96
C GLY A 156 21.00 -8.32 37.73
N ASP A 157 21.30 -8.60 38.99
CA ASP A 157 22.31 -7.96 39.84
C ASP A 157 23.64 -8.72 39.71
#